data_AF-A0A966UW07-F1
#
_entry.id   AF-A0A966UW07-F1
#
_cell.length_a   1.000
_cell.length_b   1.000
_cell.length_c   1.000
_cell.angle_alpha   90.00
_cell.angle_beta   90.00
_cell.angle_gamma   90.00
#
_symmetry.space_group_name_H-M   'P 1'
#
loop_
_entity.id
_entity.type
_entity.pdbx_description
1 polymer ?
#
loop_
_entity_poly.entity_id
_entity_poly.type
_entity_poly.pdbx_seq_one_letter_code
_entity_poly.pdbx_strand_id
1 'polypeptide(L)'
;ETVAVHPSQRGHLKQALLRLGWPAEDFAGYVDGQAHAISLKEDGWKLREYQRLAAEGFWHGGSGVVVLPCGAGKTLVGAAAMAHAQATTLILVTNTVAARQWRSELLRRTSLHEDEIGEYSGSKKEIRPVTIATYQVMTTKKKGVYAHLDLFDSHDWGLIIYDEVHLLPAPIFRFTADIQSRRRLGLTATLVREDGMEGEVFSLIGPKRYDVPWKEIEAQGYIAPADCVEVRVTLTDHERLNYATAEQEHKYRTCATTATKKNVVIELAKKHSQDQTLIIGQYIDQIDEIAEELGVPVIKGETPIHEREVLYEQFRTGQLKCLVVSKVANFSIDLPEASIAIQVSGSFGSRQEEAQRLGRILRPKSDGRSARFYSVVARDTLDQDFAQNRSNHDVLH
;
A
#
# COMPACT_ATOMS: atom_id res chain seq x y z
N GLU A 1 34.21 -7.24 22.71
CA GLU A 1 35.11 -6.41 21.88
C GLU A 1 34.30 -5.29 21.24
N THR A 2 34.89 -4.10 21.08
CA THR A 2 34.22 -2.95 20.43
C THR A 2 34.91 -2.70 19.10
N VAL A 3 34.15 -2.70 18.00
CA VAL A 3 34.66 -2.45 16.65
C VAL A 3 34.21 -1.08 16.19
N ALA A 4 35.14 -0.23 15.74
CA ALA A 4 34.81 1.07 15.16
C ALA A 4 34.20 0.88 13.77
N VAL A 5 33.02 1.46 13.54
CA VAL A 5 32.30 1.37 12.27
C VAL A 5 32.12 2.79 11.74
N HIS A 6 32.55 3.02 10.50
CA HIS A 6 32.31 4.30 9.85
C HIS A 6 30.80 4.55 9.72
N PRO A 7 30.26 5.77 9.96
CA PRO A 7 28.82 6.04 9.85
C PRO A 7 28.22 5.59 8.52
N SER A 8 28.98 5.75 7.43
CA SER A 8 28.58 5.29 6.10
C SER A 8 28.70 3.77 5.85
N GLN A 9 28.98 2.96 6.87
CA GLN A 9 28.96 1.49 6.78
C GLN A 9 27.90 0.87 7.71
N ARG A 10 27.18 1.70 8.48
CA ARG A 10 26.15 1.29 9.44
C ARG A 10 25.05 0.43 8.80
N GLY A 11 24.56 0.84 7.63
CA GLY A 11 23.53 0.10 6.89
C GLY A 11 24.01 -1.27 6.37
N HIS A 12 25.17 -1.30 5.73
CA HIS A 12 25.76 -2.56 5.23
C HIS A 12 26.03 -3.55 6.36
N LEU A 13 26.53 -3.07 7.49
CA LEU A 13 26.79 -3.92 8.66
C LEU A 13 25.48 -4.51 9.20
N LYS A 14 24.42 -3.72 9.35
CA LYS A 14 23.11 -4.23 9.79
C LYS A 14 22.54 -5.27 8.84
N GLN A 15 22.63 -5.05 7.53
CA GLN A 15 22.16 -6.04 6.54
C GLN A 15 22.97 -7.34 6.62
N ALA A 16 24.30 -7.24 6.74
CA ALA A 16 25.16 -8.41 6.89
C ALA A 16 24.84 -9.20 8.16
N LEU A 17 24.67 -8.49 9.29
CA LEU A 17 24.32 -9.07 10.57
C LEU A 17 22.93 -9.73 10.54
N LEU A 18 21.93 -9.10 9.90
CA LEU A 18 20.60 -9.68 9.70
C LEU A 18 20.66 -10.98 8.89
N ARG A 19 21.45 -11.01 7.80
CA ARG A 19 21.64 -12.22 6.97
C ARG A 19 22.30 -13.37 7.74
N LEU A 20 23.12 -13.04 8.74
CA LEU A 20 23.74 -14.03 9.63
C LEU A 20 22.81 -14.46 10.78
N GLY A 21 21.63 -13.83 10.93
CA GLY A 21 20.67 -14.10 12.01
C GLY A 21 20.89 -13.31 13.30
N TRP A 22 21.68 -12.23 13.26
CA TRP A 22 22.08 -11.42 14.42
C TRP A 22 21.59 -9.97 14.26
N PRO A 23 20.30 -9.66 14.38
CA PRO A 23 19.81 -8.29 14.20
C PRO A 23 20.45 -7.32 15.21
N ALA A 24 20.98 -6.19 14.73
CA ALA A 24 21.64 -5.19 15.56
C ALA A 24 20.70 -4.02 15.89
N GLU A 25 20.62 -3.68 17.17
CA GLU A 25 19.97 -2.46 17.65
C GLU A 25 20.93 -1.28 17.57
N ASP A 26 20.40 -0.10 17.28
CA ASP A 26 21.20 1.00 16.75
C ASP A 26 21.08 2.30 17.55
N PHE A 27 22.14 2.62 18.30
CA PHE A 27 22.16 3.72 19.27
C PHE A 27 23.03 4.91 18.88
N ALA A 28 23.69 4.90 17.71
CA ALA A 28 24.64 5.95 17.31
C ALA A 28 24.03 7.31 16.92
N GLY A 29 22.80 7.62 17.36
CA GLY A 29 22.12 8.91 17.13
C GLY A 29 21.72 9.18 15.67
N TYR A 30 21.21 10.40 15.44
CA TYR A 30 20.76 10.90 14.14
C TYR A 30 21.33 12.29 13.84
N VAL A 31 21.47 12.61 12.56
CA VAL A 31 21.77 13.97 12.08
C VAL A 31 20.45 14.70 11.89
N ASP A 32 20.30 15.86 12.54
CA ASP A 32 19.04 16.63 12.56
C ASP A 32 18.68 17.28 11.21
N GLY A 33 19.67 17.44 10.33
CA GLY A 33 19.49 18.08 9.01
C GLY A 33 19.27 19.59 9.09
N GLN A 34 18.91 20.19 7.96
CA GLN A 34 18.59 21.60 7.84
C GLN A 34 17.23 21.90 8.50
N ALA A 35 17.21 22.87 9.41
CA ALA A 35 15.99 23.33 10.05
C ALA A 35 15.00 23.96 9.04
N HIS A 36 13.73 23.64 9.21
CA HIS A 36 12.62 24.17 8.42
C HIS A 36 11.35 24.16 9.26
N ALA A 37 10.76 25.34 9.48
CA ALA A 37 9.63 25.49 10.39
C ALA A 37 8.35 24.90 9.80
N ILE A 38 7.76 23.91 10.48
CA ILE A 38 6.52 23.25 10.04
C ILE A 38 5.63 23.03 11.25
N SER A 39 4.45 23.64 11.34
CA SER A 39 3.49 23.35 12.41
C SER A 39 2.20 22.75 11.84
N LEU A 40 1.49 21.96 12.63
CA LEU A 40 0.13 21.54 12.27
C LEU A 40 -0.83 22.71 12.40
N LYS A 41 -1.78 22.83 11.46
CA LYS A 41 -2.91 23.75 11.53
C LYS A 41 -4.12 22.99 12.07
N GLU A 42 -4.38 23.07 13.37
CA GLU A 42 -5.46 22.37 14.08
C GLU A 42 -6.74 23.24 14.22
N ASP A 43 -7.05 24.07 13.23
CA ASP A 43 -8.24 24.91 13.24
C ASP A 43 -9.50 24.06 12.97
N GLY A 44 -10.26 23.79 14.04
CA GLY A 44 -11.52 23.02 13.97
C GLY A 44 -11.36 21.51 13.83
N TRP A 45 -10.13 20.99 13.98
CA TRP A 45 -9.86 19.55 14.06
C TRP A 45 -8.59 19.32 14.90
N LYS A 46 -8.42 18.11 15.42
CA LYS A 46 -7.20 17.71 16.14
C LYS A 46 -6.77 16.32 15.70
N LEU A 47 -5.49 16.01 15.83
CA LEU A 47 -5.01 14.64 15.68
C LEU A 47 -5.78 13.69 16.62
N ARG A 48 -6.10 12.50 16.10
CA ARG A 48 -6.65 11.42 16.92
C ARG A 48 -5.56 10.89 17.85
N GLU A 49 -5.96 10.34 18.99
CA GLU A 49 -5.01 9.89 20.01
C GLU A 49 -4.00 8.88 19.47
N TYR A 50 -4.44 7.87 18.73
CA TYR A 50 -3.53 6.88 18.12
C TYR A 50 -2.57 7.51 17.10
N GLN A 51 -2.97 8.59 16.41
CA GLN A 51 -2.11 9.29 15.44
C GLN A 51 -1.01 10.06 16.17
N ARG A 52 -1.36 10.72 17.28
CA ARG A 52 -0.41 11.41 18.16
C ARG A 52 0.60 10.41 18.76
N LEU A 53 0.10 9.30 19.32
CA LEU A 53 0.94 8.24 19.87
C LEU A 53 1.87 7.63 18.83
N ALA A 54 1.39 7.43 17.58
CA ALA A 54 2.21 6.94 16.49
C ALA A 54 3.36 7.89 16.14
N ALA A 55 3.07 9.19 16.06
CA ALA A 55 4.07 10.22 15.76
C ALA A 55 5.10 10.36 16.89
N GLU A 56 4.66 10.37 18.14
CA GLU A 56 5.53 10.44 19.33
C GLU A 56 6.40 9.19 19.46
N GLY A 57 5.81 8.00 19.30
CA GLY A 57 6.52 6.72 19.35
C GLY A 57 7.62 6.63 18.28
N PHE A 58 7.34 7.12 17.06
CA PHE A 58 8.37 7.30 16.04
C PHE A 58 9.45 8.30 16.48
N TRP A 59 9.07 9.49 16.98
CA TRP A 59 10.01 10.57 17.28
C TRP A 59 11.05 10.16 18.35
N HIS A 60 10.59 9.50 19.43
CA HIS A 60 11.48 8.96 20.45
C HIS A 60 12.42 7.88 19.92
N GLY A 61 11.94 7.06 18.99
CA GLY A 61 12.72 6.01 18.35
C GLY A 61 13.66 6.50 17.23
N GLY A 62 13.38 7.66 16.64
CA GLY A 62 14.10 8.33 15.54
C GLY A 62 14.17 7.60 14.19
N SER A 63 13.97 6.28 14.18
CA SER A 63 13.83 5.49 12.97
C SER A 63 12.91 4.29 13.20
N GLY A 64 11.99 4.03 12.28
CA GLY A 64 11.17 2.82 12.29
C GLY A 64 9.85 2.94 11.54
N VAL A 65 9.07 1.87 11.61
CA VAL A 65 7.83 1.72 10.83
C VAL A 65 6.60 1.88 11.73
N VAL A 66 5.66 2.71 11.29
CA VAL A 66 4.32 2.87 11.84
C VAL A 66 3.35 2.12 10.93
N VAL A 67 2.66 1.14 11.50
CA VAL A 67 1.64 0.35 10.82
C VAL A 67 0.28 0.89 11.21
N LEU A 68 -0.44 1.41 10.22
CA LEU A 68 -1.78 1.95 10.39
C LEU A 68 -2.64 1.56 9.20
N PRO A 69 -3.88 1.08 9.44
CA PRO A 69 -4.76 0.67 8.37
C PRO A 69 -5.09 1.83 7.44
N CYS A 70 -5.47 1.51 6.21
CA CYS A 70 -5.95 2.51 5.26
C CYS A 70 -7.09 3.35 5.86
N GLY A 71 -7.09 4.66 5.58
CA GLY A 71 -8.08 5.59 6.14
C GLY A 71 -7.81 6.02 7.59
N ALA A 72 -6.88 5.39 8.31
CA ALA A 72 -6.48 5.81 9.66
C ALA A 72 -5.68 7.12 9.69
N GLY A 73 -5.32 7.69 8.54
CA GLY A 73 -4.60 8.97 8.44
C GLY A 73 -3.07 8.84 8.55
N LYS A 74 -2.46 7.87 7.84
CA LYS A 74 -1.00 7.74 7.71
C LYS A 74 -0.31 9.07 7.34
N THR A 75 -0.90 9.79 6.39
CA THR A 75 -0.42 11.12 5.97
C THR A 75 -0.43 12.14 7.10
N LEU A 76 -1.44 12.11 7.98
CA LEU A 76 -1.50 12.99 9.16
C LEU A 76 -0.42 12.65 10.18
N VAL A 77 -0.12 11.36 10.37
CA VAL A 77 1.01 10.93 11.20
C VAL A 77 2.35 11.40 10.62
N GLY A 78 2.51 11.32 9.29
CA GLY A 78 3.67 11.89 8.63
C GLY A 78 3.80 13.40 8.82
N ALA A 79 2.71 14.16 8.65
CA ALA A 79 2.67 15.59 8.90
C ALA A 79 2.99 15.94 10.37
N ALA A 80 2.50 15.14 11.32
CA ALA A 80 2.83 15.28 12.74
C ALA A 80 4.32 15.02 13.01
N ALA A 81 4.88 13.97 12.41
CA ALA A 81 6.31 13.68 12.49
C ALA A 81 7.17 14.81 11.90
N MET A 82 6.73 15.43 10.80
CA MET A 82 7.38 16.63 10.22
C MET A 82 7.33 17.81 11.19
N ALA A 83 6.19 18.01 11.87
CA ALA A 83 6.05 19.06 12.86
C ALA A 83 6.88 18.82 14.13
N HIS A 84 7.15 17.57 14.51
CA HIS A 84 8.14 17.27 15.54
C HIS A 84 9.57 17.51 15.07
N ALA A 85 9.87 17.18 13.81
CA ALA A 85 11.21 17.30 13.25
C ALA A 85 11.67 18.75 13.02
N GLN A 86 10.76 19.65 12.61
CA GLN A 86 11.09 21.05 12.26
C GLN A 86 12.29 21.14 11.31
N ALA A 87 12.34 20.24 10.32
CA ALA A 87 13.46 20.08 9.41
C ALA A 87 13.00 19.80 7.98
N THR A 88 13.91 20.00 7.03
CA THR A 88 13.68 19.64 5.63
C THR A 88 13.32 18.15 5.54
N THR A 89 12.32 17.84 4.71
CA THR A 89 11.72 16.50 4.65
C THR A 89 11.66 15.98 3.22
N LEU A 90 12.15 14.75 3.03
CA LEU A 90 11.97 14.00 1.80
C LEU A 90 10.90 12.93 1.99
N ILE A 91 9.85 12.96 1.17
CA ILE A 91 8.74 12.02 1.22
C ILE A 91 8.81 11.14 -0.04
N LEU A 92 9.03 9.85 0.13
CA LEU A 92 9.09 8.87 -0.94
C LEU A 92 7.75 8.14 -1.06
N VAL A 93 7.14 8.23 -2.23
CA VAL A 93 5.81 7.68 -2.52
C VAL A 93 5.84 6.74 -3.72
N THR A 94 4.78 5.97 -3.89
CA THR A 94 4.69 4.96 -4.95
C THR A 94 4.52 5.57 -6.34
N ASN A 95 3.85 6.72 -6.46
CA ASN A 95 3.48 7.32 -7.73
C ASN A 95 3.08 8.81 -7.61
N THR A 96 2.78 9.44 -8.74
CA THR A 96 2.43 10.87 -8.84
C THR A 96 1.07 11.22 -8.23
N VAL A 97 0.09 10.31 -8.23
CA VAL A 97 -1.21 10.52 -7.56
C VAL A 97 -1.01 10.59 -6.06
N ALA A 98 -0.27 9.65 -5.48
CA ALA A 98 0.11 9.68 -4.07
C ALA A 98 0.89 10.97 -3.74
N ALA A 99 1.79 11.41 -4.63
CA ALA A 99 2.51 12.68 -4.44
C ALA A 99 1.56 13.88 -4.35
N ARG A 100 0.57 13.96 -5.24
CA ARG A 100 -0.45 15.02 -5.25
C ARG A 100 -1.36 14.97 -4.02
N GLN A 101 -1.72 13.77 -3.55
CA GLN A 101 -2.50 13.58 -2.32
C GLN A 101 -1.72 14.07 -1.10
N TRP A 102 -0.45 13.69 -0.98
CA TRP A 102 0.45 14.21 0.06
C TRP A 102 0.57 15.73 0.00
N ARG A 103 0.83 16.31 -1.18
CA ARG A 103 0.91 17.77 -1.36
C ARG A 103 -0.36 18.47 -0.87
N SER A 104 -1.53 17.97 -1.28
CA SER A 104 -2.83 18.55 -0.93
C SER A 104 -3.09 18.47 0.57
N GLU A 105 -2.79 17.34 1.21
CA GLU A 105 -2.99 17.17 2.65
C GLU A 105 -2.00 18.02 3.46
N LEU A 106 -0.74 18.13 3.03
CA LEU A 106 0.25 18.98 3.70
C LEU A 106 -0.16 20.46 3.67
N LEU A 107 -0.57 20.98 2.51
CA LEU A 107 -1.05 22.37 2.40
C LEU A 107 -2.29 22.63 3.25
N ARG A 108 -3.16 21.63 3.38
CA ARG A 108 -4.38 21.72 4.18
C ARG A 108 -4.12 21.66 5.67
N ARG A 109 -3.15 20.85 6.11
CA ARG A 109 -2.98 20.44 7.52
C ARG A 109 -1.76 21.03 8.21
N THR A 110 -0.88 21.71 7.48
CA THR A 110 0.36 22.28 8.03
C THR A 110 0.49 23.77 7.72
N SER A 111 1.48 24.41 8.32
CA SER A 111 1.87 25.80 8.05
C SER A 111 2.48 26.02 6.66
N LEU A 112 2.84 24.96 5.93
CA LEU A 112 3.54 25.04 4.66
C LEU A 112 2.76 25.82 3.59
N HIS A 113 3.50 26.54 2.78
CA HIS A 113 3.06 27.21 1.56
C HIS A 113 3.40 26.41 0.31
N GLU A 114 2.77 26.76 -0.81
CA GLU A 114 2.87 25.99 -2.05
C GLU A 114 4.28 25.97 -2.65
N ASP A 115 5.04 27.04 -2.44
CA ASP A 115 6.43 27.20 -2.87
C ASP A 115 7.44 26.45 -1.99
N GLU A 116 7.03 25.98 -0.81
CA GLU A 116 7.88 25.18 0.09
C GLU A 116 7.84 23.68 -0.27
N ILE A 117 6.88 23.26 -1.11
CA ILE A 117 6.66 21.86 -1.48
C ILE A 117 7.06 21.61 -2.95
N GLY A 118 8.05 20.75 -3.15
CA GLY A 118 8.52 20.27 -4.46
C GLY A 118 7.95 18.91 -4.83
N GLU A 119 7.84 18.63 -6.13
CA GLU A 119 7.55 17.29 -6.67
C GLU A 119 8.72 16.83 -7.53
N TYR A 120 9.21 15.62 -7.22
CA TYR A 120 10.30 14.96 -7.93
C TYR A 120 9.84 13.62 -8.53
N SER A 121 9.28 13.68 -9.73
CA SER A 121 8.72 12.59 -10.49
C SER A 121 9.36 12.48 -11.89
N GLY A 122 8.92 11.52 -12.71
CA GLY A 122 9.43 11.39 -14.08
C GLY A 122 9.12 12.62 -14.95
N SER A 123 8.03 13.32 -14.67
CA SER A 123 7.55 14.50 -15.41
C SER A 123 7.98 15.83 -14.80
N LYS A 124 8.25 15.88 -13.49
CA LYS A 124 8.52 17.12 -12.74
C LYS A 124 9.73 16.96 -11.84
N LYS A 125 10.65 17.94 -11.83
CA LYS A 125 11.92 17.86 -11.08
C LYS A 125 12.14 19.12 -10.24
N GLU A 126 11.26 19.32 -9.27
CA GLU A 126 11.34 20.45 -8.34
C GLU A 126 11.79 19.97 -6.97
N ILE A 127 12.91 20.50 -6.49
CA ILE A 127 13.44 20.24 -5.15
C ILE A 127 13.20 21.50 -4.31
N ARG A 128 12.59 21.31 -3.14
CA ARG A 128 12.23 22.35 -2.14
C ARG A 128 12.47 21.81 -0.73
N PRO A 129 12.40 22.64 0.34
CA PRO A 129 12.58 22.18 1.72
C PRO A 129 11.71 20.97 2.11
N VAL A 130 10.51 20.86 1.56
CA VAL A 130 9.72 19.63 1.57
C VAL A 130 9.63 19.11 0.14
N THR A 131 10.17 17.93 -0.14
CA THR A 131 10.13 17.34 -1.49
C THR A 131 9.43 16.00 -1.47
N ILE A 132 8.47 15.80 -2.38
CA ILE A 132 7.76 14.54 -2.56
C ILE A 132 8.24 13.87 -3.84
N ALA A 133 8.86 12.70 -3.72
CA ALA A 133 9.48 11.99 -4.84
C ALA A 133 8.90 10.59 -5.04
N THR A 134 8.83 10.12 -6.28
CA THR A 134 8.36 8.76 -6.57
C THR A 134 9.50 7.74 -6.53
N TYR A 135 9.24 6.53 -6.01
CA TYR A 135 10.23 5.46 -5.97
C TYR A 135 10.86 5.15 -7.34
N GLN A 136 10.05 5.22 -8.41
CA GLN A 136 10.49 4.90 -9.77
C GLN A 136 11.64 5.81 -10.25
N VAL A 137 11.62 7.08 -9.84
CA VAL A 137 12.70 8.01 -10.20
C VAL A 137 14.01 7.57 -9.57
N MET A 138 13.98 7.03 -8.35
CA MET A 138 15.18 6.52 -7.66
C MET A 138 15.77 5.29 -8.35
N THR A 139 14.95 4.45 -8.97
CA THR A 139 15.39 3.24 -9.65
C THR A 139 15.84 3.46 -11.11
N THR A 140 15.58 4.65 -11.66
CA THR A 140 15.90 4.94 -13.07
C THR A 140 17.40 5.13 -13.25
N LYS A 141 18.01 4.31 -14.11
CA LYS A 141 19.44 4.38 -14.45
C LYS A 141 19.65 5.29 -15.65
N LYS A 142 20.63 6.19 -15.58
CA LYS A 142 21.12 6.97 -16.73
C LYS A 142 22.60 6.69 -16.89
N LYS A 143 23.00 6.16 -18.06
CA LYS A 143 24.39 5.75 -18.35
C LYS A 143 25.01 4.81 -17.30
N GLY A 144 24.23 3.85 -16.78
CA GLY A 144 24.71 2.84 -15.82
C GLY A 144 24.78 3.30 -14.36
N VAL A 145 24.65 4.60 -14.08
CA VAL A 145 24.58 5.18 -12.74
C VAL A 145 23.11 5.46 -12.39
N TYR A 146 22.73 5.24 -11.13
CA TYR A 146 21.41 5.64 -10.65
C TYR A 146 21.32 7.16 -10.71
N ALA A 147 20.45 7.67 -11.57
CA ALA A 147 20.51 9.05 -12.07
C ALA A 147 20.11 10.12 -11.04
N HIS A 148 19.73 9.70 -9.83
CA HIS A 148 19.03 10.52 -8.85
C HIS A 148 19.55 10.33 -7.42
N LEU A 149 20.78 9.83 -7.25
CA LEU A 149 21.53 9.94 -5.98
C LEU A 149 21.58 11.40 -5.51
N ASP A 150 21.73 12.32 -6.46
CA ASP A 150 21.73 13.77 -6.25
C ASP A 150 20.51 14.27 -5.45
N LEU A 151 19.36 13.59 -5.47
CA LEU A 151 18.20 14.02 -4.66
C LEU A 151 18.49 13.89 -3.16
N PHE A 152 19.10 12.79 -2.74
CA PHE A 152 19.46 12.58 -1.34
C PHE A 152 20.57 13.52 -0.88
N ASP A 153 21.45 13.90 -1.81
CA ASP A 153 22.56 14.82 -1.54
C ASP A 153 22.19 16.30 -1.76
N SER A 154 21.05 16.58 -2.41
CA SER A 154 20.65 17.94 -2.79
C SER A 154 20.31 18.84 -1.61
N HIS A 155 19.85 18.25 -0.50
CA HIS A 155 19.53 18.94 0.74
C HIS A 155 19.97 18.09 1.93
N ASP A 156 20.27 18.76 3.02
CA ASP A 156 20.52 18.12 4.30
C ASP A 156 19.19 17.71 4.95
N TRP A 157 18.51 16.71 4.38
CA TRP A 157 17.21 16.20 4.86
C TRP A 157 17.25 15.76 6.32
N GLY A 158 16.50 16.42 7.21
CA GLY A 158 16.38 16.01 8.61
C GLY A 158 15.47 14.79 8.82
N LEU A 159 14.47 14.62 7.95
CA LEU A 159 13.52 13.53 7.98
C LEU A 159 13.29 12.92 6.60
N ILE A 160 13.28 11.59 6.54
CA ILE A 160 12.86 10.84 5.35
C ILE A 160 11.63 10.02 5.70
N ILE A 161 10.55 10.21 4.94
CA ILE A 161 9.30 9.48 5.07
C ILE A 161 9.16 8.53 3.89
N TYR A 162 8.92 7.26 4.15
CA TYR A 162 8.64 6.25 3.15
C TYR A 162 7.16 5.86 3.26
N ASP A 163 6.37 6.15 2.23
CA ASP A 163 4.97 5.76 2.18
C ASP A 163 4.80 4.42 1.47
N GLU A 164 3.84 3.63 1.94
CA GLU A 164 3.59 2.25 1.54
C GLU A 164 4.89 1.41 1.46
N VAL A 165 5.60 1.32 2.59
CA VAL A 165 6.95 0.70 2.65
C VAL A 165 7.02 -0.74 2.15
N HIS A 166 5.89 -1.46 2.15
CA HIS A 166 5.79 -2.81 1.62
C HIS A 166 5.99 -2.87 0.09
N LEU A 167 5.92 -1.74 -0.62
CA LEU A 167 6.16 -1.63 -2.06
C LEU A 167 7.59 -1.16 -2.38
N LEU A 168 8.48 -1.05 -1.39
CA LEU A 168 9.85 -0.60 -1.61
C LEU A 168 10.61 -1.50 -2.58
N PRO A 169 11.10 -0.98 -3.72
CA PRO A 169 11.88 -1.77 -4.66
C PRO A 169 13.22 -2.23 -4.07
N ALA A 170 13.63 -3.47 -4.38
CA ALA A 170 14.92 -4.05 -3.97
C ALA A 170 16.16 -3.15 -4.24
N PRO A 171 16.24 -2.37 -5.35
CA PRO A 171 17.37 -1.47 -5.58
C PRO A 171 17.47 -0.31 -4.58
N ILE A 172 16.35 0.11 -3.96
CA ILE A 172 16.37 1.24 -3.00
C ILE A 172 17.17 0.89 -1.74
N PHE A 173 17.18 -0.38 -1.36
CA PHE A 173 17.94 -0.90 -0.21
C PHE A 173 19.47 -0.80 -0.38
N ARG A 174 19.95 -0.54 -1.60
CA ARG A 174 21.37 -0.35 -1.91
C ARG A 174 21.80 1.11 -1.90
N PHE A 175 20.87 2.05 -1.67
CA PHE A 175 21.22 3.47 -1.57
C PHE A 175 21.85 3.82 -0.23
N THR A 176 22.65 4.89 -0.29
CA THR A 176 23.83 5.20 0.52
C THR A 176 23.62 5.19 2.02
N ALA A 177 24.71 4.97 2.75
CA ALA A 177 24.68 4.94 4.19
C ALA A 177 24.56 6.33 4.87
N ASP A 178 24.57 7.42 4.11
CA ASP A 178 24.26 8.75 4.62
C ASP A 178 22.77 8.85 5.00
N ILE A 179 21.89 8.18 4.25
CA ILE A 179 20.46 8.00 4.59
C ILE A 179 20.29 7.30 5.95
N GLN A 180 21.21 6.40 6.32
CA GLN A 180 21.15 5.63 7.57
C GLN A 180 21.41 6.48 8.83
N SER A 181 22.03 7.65 8.65
CA SER A 181 22.27 8.61 9.73
C SER A 181 21.10 9.59 9.97
N ARG A 182 20.13 9.67 9.04
CA ARG A 182 18.96 10.57 9.15
C ARG A 182 17.80 9.93 9.93
N ARG A 183 16.80 10.71 10.33
CA ARG A 183 15.56 10.12 10.87
C ARG A 183 14.72 9.52 9.75
N ARG A 184 14.12 8.35 9.99
CA ARG A 184 13.41 7.58 8.94
C ARG A 184 12.08 7.03 9.43
N LEU A 185 10.99 7.53 8.88
CA LEU A 185 9.64 7.06 9.17
C LEU A 185 9.14 6.19 8.01
N GLY A 186 8.79 4.95 8.31
CA GLY A 186 8.02 4.11 7.39
C GLY A 186 6.55 4.16 7.71
N LEU A 187 5.70 4.41 6.71
CA LEU A 187 4.24 4.36 6.84
C LEU A 187 3.70 3.21 5.97
N THR A 188 2.90 2.34 6.56
CA THR A 188 2.28 1.24 5.80
C THR A 188 1.01 0.74 6.48
N ALA A 189 0.13 0.11 5.69
CA ALA A 189 -1.00 -0.64 6.23
C ALA A 189 -0.64 -2.11 6.54
N THR A 190 0.48 -2.58 5.99
CA THR A 190 0.93 -3.97 6.11
C THR A 190 2.45 -4.04 6.17
N LEU A 191 2.98 -4.96 6.95
CA LEU A 191 4.40 -5.28 6.95
C LEU A 191 4.72 -6.52 6.10
N VAL A 192 3.70 -7.21 5.60
CA VAL A 192 3.87 -8.41 4.79
C VAL A 192 4.23 -8.01 3.36
N ARG A 193 5.27 -8.61 2.79
CA ARG A 193 5.65 -8.44 1.38
C ARG A 193 5.35 -9.70 0.58
N GLU A 194 4.91 -9.52 -0.67
CA GLU A 194 4.67 -10.64 -1.61
C GLU A 194 5.95 -11.45 -1.92
N ASP A 195 7.12 -10.81 -1.79
CA ASP A 195 8.43 -11.45 -1.99
C ASP A 195 9.07 -12.00 -0.69
N GLY A 196 8.38 -11.89 0.45
CA GLY A 196 8.86 -12.35 1.76
C GLY A 196 10.06 -11.59 2.33
N MET A 197 10.45 -10.45 1.74
CA MET A 197 11.64 -9.68 2.13
C MET A 197 11.33 -8.56 3.13
N GLU A 198 10.37 -8.76 4.04
CA GLU A 198 10.01 -7.78 5.07
C GLU A 198 11.15 -7.46 6.04
N GLY A 199 12.04 -8.42 6.31
CA GLY A 199 13.27 -8.21 7.08
C GLY A 199 14.16 -7.08 6.54
N GLU A 200 14.18 -6.88 5.22
CA GLU A 200 14.97 -5.81 4.60
C GLU A 200 14.41 -4.41 4.90
N VAL A 201 13.08 -4.29 5.05
CA VAL A 201 12.41 -3.02 5.42
C VAL A 201 12.86 -2.58 6.80
N PHE A 202 12.89 -3.49 7.78
CA PHE A 202 13.36 -3.18 9.13
C PHE A 202 14.85 -2.84 9.18
N SER A 203 15.65 -3.47 8.32
CA SER A 203 17.07 -3.14 8.19
C SER A 203 17.28 -1.70 7.69
N LEU A 204 16.47 -1.26 6.72
CA LEU A 204 16.58 0.07 6.11
C LEU A 204 15.98 1.17 7.00
N ILE A 205 14.73 1.00 7.43
CA ILE A 205 13.95 2.05 8.07
C ILE A 205 14.06 1.97 9.60
N GLY A 206 14.18 0.77 10.16
CA GLY A 206 14.17 0.53 11.60
C GLY A 206 12.99 -0.35 12.04
N PRO A 207 12.90 -0.70 13.32
CA PRO A 207 11.91 -1.64 13.83
C PRO A 207 10.48 -1.09 13.76
N LYS A 208 9.49 -1.96 13.95
CA LYS A 208 8.09 -1.55 14.16
C LYS A 208 7.99 -0.70 15.42
N ARG A 209 7.59 0.57 15.29
CA ARG A 209 7.48 1.54 16.40
C ARG A 209 6.06 1.68 16.92
N TYR A 210 5.08 1.47 16.06
CA TYR A 210 3.68 1.57 16.40
C TYR A 210 2.88 0.65 15.49
N ASP A 211 1.90 -0.02 16.07
CA ASP A 211 0.98 -0.90 15.39
C ASP A 211 -0.35 -0.85 16.13
N VAL A 212 -1.43 -0.58 15.40
CA VAL A 212 -2.77 -0.61 15.96
C VAL A 212 -3.63 -1.51 15.09
N PRO A 213 -4.18 -2.59 15.68
CA PRO A 213 -5.12 -3.45 14.99
C PRO A 213 -6.32 -2.64 14.49
N TRP A 214 -6.71 -2.91 13.25
CA TRP A 214 -7.83 -2.20 12.62
C TRP A 214 -9.14 -2.28 13.42
N LYS A 215 -9.40 -3.43 14.08
CA LYS A 215 -10.60 -3.64 14.91
C LYS A 215 -10.70 -2.62 16.04
N GLU A 216 -9.56 -2.18 16.58
CA GLU A 216 -9.54 -1.16 17.62
C GLU A 216 -9.93 0.20 17.05
N ILE A 217 -9.44 0.55 15.86
CA ILE A 217 -9.76 1.82 15.19
C ILE A 217 -11.22 1.83 14.71
N GLU A 218 -11.72 0.71 14.21
CA GLU A 218 -13.13 0.52 13.85
C GLU A 218 -14.04 0.63 15.08
N ALA A 219 -13.70 -0.04 16.19
CA ALA A 219 -14.47 0.02 17.44
C ALA A 219 -14.52 1.44 18.02
N GLN A 220 -13.50 2.26 17.75
CA GLN A 220 -13.46 3.68 18.11
C GLN A 220 -14.24 4.59 17.13
N GLY A 221 -14.86 4.02 16.08
CA GLY A 221 -15.67 4.74 15.10
C GLY A 221 -14.86 5.57 14.09
N TYR A 222 -13.55 5.34 14.01
CA TYR A 222 -12.64 6.15 13.20
C TYR A 222 -12.51 5.67 11.74
N ILE A 223 -12.87 4.41 11.48
CA ILE A 223 -12.95 3.77 10.17
C ILE A 223 -14.34 3.14 10.04
N ALA A 224 -14.92 3.21 8.84
CA ALA A 224 -16.23 2.61 8.57
C ALA A 224 -16.13 1.07 8.52
N PRO A 225 -17.11 0.34 9.06
CA PRO A 225 -17.14 -1.11 8.96
C PRO A 225 -17.33 -1.55 7.49
N ALA A 226 -16.40 -2.37 7.00
CA ALA A 226 -16.53 -3.02 5.70
C ALA A 226 -17.13 -4.41 5.89
N ASP A 227 -18.30 -4.67 5.29
CA ASP A 227 -18.95 -5.98 5.35
C ASP A 227 -18.23 -6.95 4.39
N CYS A 228 -17.31 -7.74 4.96
CA CYS A 228 -16.48 -8.68 4.22
C CYS A 228 -17.10 -10.09 4.26
N VAL A 229 -17.53 -10.59 3.09
CA VAL A 229 -18.19 -11.89 2.93
C VAL A 229 -17.29 -12.85 2.15
N GLU A 230 -16.96 -13.99 2.75
CA GLU A 230 -16.29 -15.09 2.07
C GLU A 230 -17.33 -16.04 1.47
N VAL A 231 -17.35 -16.15 0.14
CA VAL A 231 -18.29 -17.00 -0.59
C VAL A 231 -17.57 -18.28 -0.97
N ARG A 232 -17.78 -19.32 -0.18
CA ARG A 232 -17.16 -20.64 -0.41
C ARG A 232 -17.94 -21.46 -1.41
N VAL A 233 -17.33 -21.76 -2.56
CA VAL A 233 -17.93 -22.60 -3.61
C VAL A 233 -17.39 -24.02 -3.58
N THR A 234 -18.26 -24.98 -3.85
CA THR A 234 -17.87 -26.39 -4.00
C THR A 234 -17.67 -26.66 -5.48
N LEU A 235 -16.46 -27.06 -5.87
CA LEU A 235 -16.15 -27.43 -7.25
C LEU A 235 -16.94 -28.66 -7.69
N THR A 236 -17.29 -28.72 -8.97
CA THR A 236 -17.88 -29.92 -9.58
C THR A 236 -16.89 -31.08 -9.58
N ASP A 237 -17.37 -32.33 -9.71
CA ASP A 237 -16.49 -33.50 -9.75
C ASP A 237 -15.45 -33.42 -10.87
N HIS A 238 -15.83 -32.86 -12.02
CA HIS A 238 -14.93 -32.63 -13.15
C HIS A 238 -13.83 -31.61 -12.81
N GLU A 239 -14.20 -30.47 -12.21
CA GLU A 239 -13.23 -29.45 -11.78
C GLU A 239 -12.32 -29.96 -10.65
N ARG A 240 -12.85 -30.76 -9.70
CA ARG A 240 -12.05 -31.41 -8.64
C ARG A 240 -11.03 -32.38 -9.23
N LEU A 241 -11.43 -33.17 -10.23
CA LEU A 241 -10.51 -34.09 -10.91
C LEU A 241 -9.40 -33.31 -11.63
N ASN A 242 -9.76 -32.30 -12.42
CA ASN A 242 -8.79 -31.45 -13.13
C ASN A 242 -7.81 -30.78 -12.15
N TYR A 243 -8.29 -30.32 -11.00
CA TYR A 243 -7.45 -29.77 -9.94
C TYR A 243 -6.53 -30.83 -9.30
N ALA A 244 -7.05 -32.02 -9.01
CA ALA A 244 -6.28 -33.10 -8.38
C ALA A 244 -5.13 -33.60 -9.28
N THR A 245 -5.35 -33.61 -10.60
CA THR A 245 -4.35 -34.04 -11.59
C THR A 245 -3.45 -32.89 -12.08
N ALA A 246 -3.70 -31.65 -11.68
CA ALA A 246 -2.89 -30.51 -12.08
C ALA A 246 -1.50 -30.56 -11.42
N GLU A 247 -0.48 -30.17 -12.20
CA GLU A 247 0.87 -29.96 -11.69
C GLU A 247 0.88 -28.92 -10.56
N GLN A 248 1.80 -29.07 -9.61
CA GLN A 248 1.81 -28.27 -8.38
C GLN A 248 1.87 -26.75 -8.65
N GLU A 249 2.58 -26.34 -9.70
CA GLU A 249 2.68 -24.93 -10.14
C GLU A 249 1.38 -24.38 -10.77
N HIS A 250 0.52 -25.25 -11.29
CA HIS A 250 -0.73 -24.87 -11.95
C HIS A 250 -1.96 -25.06 -11.06
N LYS A 251 -1.86 -25.83 -9.97
CA LYS A 251 -2.98 -26.10 -9.06
C LYS A 251 -3.74 -24.85 -8.62
N TYR A 252 -3.04 -23.77 -8.27
CA TYR A 252 -3.72 -22.54 -7.86
C TYR A 252 -4.53 -21.92 -9.01
N ARG A 253 -3.94 -21.81 -10.21
CA ARG A 253 -4.66 -21.33 -11.40
C ARG A 253 -5.90 -22.19 -11.67
N THR A 254 -5.73 -23.51 -11.65
CA THR A 254 -6.80 -24.46 -11.97
C THR A 254 -8.02 -24.31 -11.05
N CYS A 255 -7.83 -24.15 -9.73
CA CYS A 255 -8.96 -23.94 -8.82
C CYS A 255 -9.51 -22.50 -8.89
N ALA A 256 -8.65 -21.51 -9.09
CA ALA A 256 -9.02 -20.10 -9.14
C ALA A 256 -9.85 -19.74 -10.38
N THR A 257 -9.62 -20.39 -11.53
CA THR A 257 -10.29 -20.10 -12.82
C THR A 257 -11.45 -21.03 -13.16
N THR A 258 -12.06 -21.67 -12.16
CA THR A 258 -13.17 -22.60 -12.35
C THR A 258 -14.45 -21.92 -12.83
N ALA A 259 -15.24 -22.63 -13.65
CA ALA A 259 -16.53 -22.16 -14.11
C ALA A 259 -17.49 -21.95 -12.92
N THR A 260 -17.40 -22.81 -11.90
CA THR A 260 -18.15 -22.64 -10.65
C THR A 260 -17.91 -21.27 -10.00
N LYS A 261 -16.65 -20.82 -9.90
CA LYS A 261 -16.34 -19.49 -9.36
C LYS A 261 -16.87 -18.37 -10.26
N LYS A 262 -16.69 -18.50 -11.58
CA LYS A 262 -17.21 -17.55 -12.57
C LYS A 262 -18.72 -17.33 -12.42
N ASN A 263 -19.49 -18.41 -12.39
CA ASN A 263 -20.95 -18.36 -12.27
C ASN A 263 -21.40 -17.62 -11.00
N VAL A 264 -20.74 -17.87 -9.87
CA VAL A 264 -21.04 -17.19 -8.61
C VAL A 264 -20.72 -15.69 -8.67
N VAL A 265 -19.61 -15.31 -9.30
CA VAL A 265 -19.26 -13.89 -9.50
C VAL A 265 -20.30 -13.18 -10.36
N ILE A 266 -20.77 -13.82 -11.43
CA ILE A 266 -21.80 -13.28 -12.31
C ILE A 266 -23.12 -13.11 -11.56
N GLU A 267 -23.54 -14.10 -10.79
CA GLU A 267 -24.75 -14.03 -9.95
C GLU A 267 -24.64 -12.89 -8.91
N LEU A 268 -23.48 -12.74 -8.26
CA LEU A 268 -23.23 -11.63 -7.34
C LEU A 268 -23.28 -10.28 -8.03
N ALA A 269 -22.68 -10.15 -9.23
CA ALA A 269 -22.72 -8.92 -10.00
C ALA A 269 -24.15 -8.56 -10.44
N LYS A 270 -24.94 -9.53 -10.91
CA LYS A 270 -26.36 -9.35 -11.27
C LYS A 270 -27.21 -8.92 -10.07
N LYS A 271 -26.99 -9.53 -8.91
CA LYS A 271 -27.63 -9.15 -7.64
C LYS A 271 -27.35 -7.70 -7.26
N HIS A 272 -26.19 -7.19 -7.64
CA HIS A 272 -25.73 -5.83 -7.38
C HIS A 272 -25.79 -4.92 -8.63
N SER A 273 -26.64 -5.22 -9.61
CA SER A 273 -26.73 -4.48 -10.89
C SER A 273 -27.05 -2.98 -10.76
N GLN A 274 -27.65 -2.56 -9.64
CA GLN A 274 -27.95 -1.15 -9.36
C GLN A 274 -26.79 -0.41 -8.66
N ASP A 275 -25.83 -1.17 -8.13
CA ASP A 275 -24.70 -0.69 -7.34
C ASP A 275 -23.45 -0.58 -8.22
N GLN A 276 -22.57 0.36 -7.90
CA GLN A 276 -21.22 0.42 -8.49
C GLN A 276 -20.41 -0.80 -8.00
N THR A 277 -20.25 -1.77 -8.90
CA THR A 277 -19.64 -3.08 -8.65
C THR A 277 -18.31 -3.20 -9.38
N LEU A 278 -17.24 -3.37 -8.62
CA LEU A 278 -15.89 -3.59 -9.14
C LEU A 278 -15.53 -5.07 -9.02
N ILE A 279 -15.27 -5.74 -10.14
CA ILE A 279 -14.86 -7.16 -10.17
C ILE A 279 -13.36 -7.24 -10.42
N ILE A 280 -12.67 -8.02 -9.60
CA ILE A 280 -11.21 -8.06 -9.56
C ILE A 280 -10.72 -9.49 -9.73
N GLY A 281 -9.82 -9.72 -10.69
CA GLY A 281 -9.20 -11.01 -10.92
C GLY A 281 -7.71 -10.92 -11.26
N GLN A 282 -6.97 -11.99 -10.97
CA GLN A 282 -5.55 -12.10 -11.28
C GLN A 282 -5.31 -12.59 -12.72
N TYR A 283 -6.16 -13.50 -13.21
CA TYR A 283 -5.97 -14.16 -14.51
C TYR A 283 -6.77 -13.46 -15.60
N ILE A 284 -6.09 -13.10 -16.70
CA ILE A 284 -6.67 -12.31 -17.80
C ILE A 284 -7.82 -13.08 -18.48
N ASP A 285 -7.60 -14.35 -18.83
CA ASP A 285 -8.64 -15.17 -19.49
C ASP A 285 -9.92 -15.26 -18.64
N GLN A 286 -9.78 -15.38 -17.32
CA GLN A 286 -10.90 -15.44 -16.40
C GLN A 286 -11.70 -14.13 -16.36
N ILE A 287 -11.02 -12.99 -16.29
CA ILE A 287 -11.71 -11.69 -16.23
C ILE A 287 -12.34 -11.33 -17.58
N ASP A 288 -11.76 -11.79 -18.69
CA ASP A 288 -12.34 -11.64 -20.02
C ASP A 288 -13.65 -12.40 -20.15
N GLU A 289 -13.68 -13.67 -19.75
CA GLU A 289 -14.90 -14.47 -19.75
C GLU A 289 -16.00 -13.84 -18.88
N ILE A 290 -15.64 -13.31 -17.70
CA ILE A 290 -16.59 -12.62 -16.81
C ILE A 290 -17.11 -11.34 -17.46
N ALA A 291 -16.22 -10.55 -18.07
CA ALA A 291 -16.57 -9.28 -18.70
C ALA A 291 -17.48 -9.49 -19.92
N GLU A 292 -17.18 -10.48 -20.75
CA GLU A 292 -17.98 -10.88 -21.91
C GLU A 292 -19.39 -11.33 -21.48
N GLU A 293 -19.49 -12.21 -20.49
CA GLU A 293 -20.77 -12.75 -20.03
C GLU A 293 -21.65 -11.70 -19.34
N LEU A 294 -21.04 -10.70 -18.70
CA LEU A 294 -21.74 -9.55 -18.12
C LEU A 294 -22.00 -8.41 -19.12
N GLY A 295 -21.33 -8.40 -20.28
CA GLY A 295 -21.38 -7.31 -21.25
C GLY A 295 -20.80 -6.00 -20.71
N VAL A 296 -19.72 -6.07 -19.93
CA VAL A 296 -19.12 -4.91 -19.23
C VAL A 296 -17.67 -4.67 -19.65
N PRO A 297 -17.15 -3.43 -19.54
CA PRO A 297 -15.75 -3.15 -19.84
C PRO A 297 -14.76 -3.85 -18.91
N VAL A 298 -13.57 -4.15 -19.44
CA VAL A 298 -12.45 -4.74 -18.71
C VAL A 298 -11.20 -3.87 -18.84
N ILE A 299 -10.47 -3.68 -17.75
CA ILE A 299 -9.16 -3.01 -17.74
C ILE A 299 -8.06 -4.02 -17.42
N LYS A 300 -7.04 -4.05 -18.29
CA LYS A 300 -5.87 -4.92 -18.21
C LYS A 300 -4.58 -4.11 -18.10
N GLY A 301 -3.46 -4.80 -17.90
CA GLY A 301 -2.13 -4.18 -17.86
C GLY A 301 -1.75 -3.48 -19.18
N GLU A 302 -2.27 -3.94 -20.31
CA GLU A 302 -2.05 -3.38 -21.65
C GLU A 302 -3.02 -2.25 -22.03
N THR A 303 -4.12 -2.05 -21.27
CA THR A 303 -5.10 -0.99 -21.56
C THR A 303 -4.41 0.38 -21.52
N PRO A 304 -4.50 1.21 -22.57
CA PRO A 304 -3.89 2.54 -22.62
C PRO A 304 -4.36 3.45 -21.48
N ILE A 305 -3.47 4.31 -20.97
CA ILE A 305 -3.75 5.19 -19.81
C ILE A 305 -5.01 6.05 -20.02
N HIS A 306 -5.14 6.69 -21.20
CA HIS A 306 -6.30 7.50 -21.54
C HIS A 306 -7.62 6.71 -21.47
N GLU A 307 -7.62 5.45 -21.96
CA GLU A 307 -8.81 4.60 -21.91
C GLU A 307 -9.17 4.21 -20.47
N ARG A 308 -8.16 3.95 -19.61
CA ARG A 308 -8.39 3.72 -18.18
C ARG A 308 -9.05 4.91 -17.50
N GLU A 309 -8.53 6.12 -17.76
CA GLU A 309 -9.07 7.36 -17.19
C GLU A 309 -10.54 7.56 -17.57
N VAL A 310 -10.88 7.33 -18.84
CA VAL A 310 -12.28 7.42 -19.32
C VAL A 310 -13.17 6.41 -18.60
N LEU A 311 -12.77 5.13 -18.53
CA LEU A 311 -13.57 4.08 -17.89
C LEU A 311 -13.74 4.31 -16.38
N TYR A 312 -12.67 4.76 -15.71
CA TYR A 312 -12.75 5.12 -14.30
C TYR A 312 -13.67 6.31 -14.05
N GLU A 313 -13.67 7.32 -14.92
CA GLU A 313 -14.56 8.47 -14.76
C GLU A 313 -16.04 8.10 -15.02
N GLN A 314 -16.30 7.28 -16.03
CA GLN A 314 -17.64 6.72 -16.27
C GLN A 314 -18.12 5.90 -15.08
N PHE A 315 -17.23 5.12 -14.46
CA PHE A 315 -17.55 4.38 -13.25
C PHE A 315 -17.82 5.32 -12.07
N ARG A 316 -16.95 6.31 -11.79
CA ARG A 316 -17.13 7.28 -10.68
C ARG A 316 -18.44 8.06 -10.78
N THR A 317 -18.79 8.51 -11.99
CA THR A 317 -20.03 9.25 -12.26
C THR A 317 -21.29 8.35 -12.26
N GLY A 318 -21.11 7.03 -12.17
CA GLY A 318 -22.19 6.05 -12.16
C GLY A 318 -22.83 5.79 -13.53
N GLN A 319 -22.25 6.32 -14.61
CA GLN A 319 -22.61 5.97 -16.00
C GLN A 319 -22.32 4.48 -16.25
N LEU A 320 -21.21 3.99 -15.72
CA LEU A 320 -20.87 2.58 -15.69
C LEU A 320 -21.13 2.02 -14.28
N LYS A 321 -21.97 1.00 -14.18
CA LYS A 321 -22.29 0.34 -12.90
C LYS A 321 -21.38 -0.84 -12.58
N CYS A 322 -20.80 -1.48 -13.57
CA CYS A 322 -19.95 -2.64 -13.36
C CYS A 322 -18.67 -2.53 -14.19
N LEU A 323 -17.53 -2.77 -13.57
CA LEU A 323 -16.22 -2.69 -14.21
C LEU A 323 -15.38 -3.90 -13.76
N VAL A 324 -14.73 -4.56 -14.71
CA VAL A 324 -13.81 -5.66 -14.43
C VAL A 324 -12.37 -5.16 -14.53
N VAL A 325 -11.52 -5.49 -13.56
CA VAL A 325 -10.12 -5.06 -13.54
C VAL A 325 -9.17 -6.21 -13.25
N SER A 326 -8.04 -6.24 -13.95
CA SER A 326 -6.96 -7.18 -13.65
C SER A 326 -6.10 -6.70 -12.48
N LYS A 327 -5.53 -7.61 -11.69
CA LYS A 327 -4.59 -7.24 -10.61
C LYS A 327 -3.42 -6.38 -11.12
N VAL A 328 -2.97 -6.67 -12.35
CA VAL A 328 -1.83 -6.00 -13.02
C VAL A 328 -2.18 -4.59 -13.51
N ALA A 329 -3.46 -4.22 -13.59
CA ALA A 329 -3.92 -2.91 -14.06
C ALA A 329 -3.65 -1.73 -13.10
N ASN A 330 -2.80 -1.92 -12.08
CA ASN A 330 -2.45 -1.01 -10.97
C ASN A 330 -3.39 -1.07 -9.77
N PHE A 331 -3.28 -2.16 -9.00
CA PHE A 331 -3.79 -2.28 -7.63
C PHE A 331 -3.33 -1.17 -6.66
N SER A 332 -2.33 -0.37 -7.03
CA SER A 332 -1.64 0.51 -6.08
C SER A 332 -2.04 1.99 -6.17
N ILE A 333 -2.87 2.44 -7.14
CA ILE A 333 -2.83 3.86 -7.51
C ILE A 333 -4.17 4.58 -7.69
N ASP A 334 -5.19 4.02 -8.35
CA ASP A 334 -6.41 4.82 -8.64
C ASP A 334 -7.64 3.97 -9.03
N LEU A 335 -8.04 3.03 -8.17
CA LEU A 335 -9.30 2.32 -8.40
C LEU A 335 -10.47 3.25 -8.01
N PRO A 336 -11.52 3.35 -8.85
CA PRO A 336 -12.60 4.28 -8.62
C PRO A 336 -13.50 3.82 -7.47
N GLU A 337 -14.09 4.77 -6.74
CA GLU A 337 -14.94 4.46 -5.59
C GLU A 337 -16.10 3.53 -5.99
N ALA A 338 -16.27 2.43 -5.26
CA ALA A 338 -17.26 1.38 -5.50
C ALA A 338 -18.07 1.11 -4.21
N SER A 339 -19.30 0.66 -4.34
CA SER A 339 -20.09 0.19 -3.19
C SER A 339 -19.91 -1.32 -2.97
N ILE A 340 -19.63 -2.05 -4.04
CA ILE A 340 -19.46 -3.51 -4.05
C ILE A 340 -18.12 -3.82 -4.71
N ALA A 341 -17.30 -4.64 -4.07
CA ALA A 341 -16.11 -5.23 -4.67
C ALA A 341 -16.22 -6.76 -4.64
N ILE A 342 -15.94 -7.42 -5.76
CA ILE A 342 -15.96 -8.88 -5.89
C ILE A 342 -14.60 -9.34 -6.37
N GLN A 343 -13.87 -10.06 -5.52
CA GLN A 343 -12.61 -10.69 -5.88
C GLN A 343 -12.85 -12.15 -6.28
N VAL A 344 -12.55 -12.47 -7.55
CA VAL A 344 -12.65 -13.84 -8.06
C VAL A 344 -11.35 -14.63 -7.84
N SER A 345 -10.20 -13.99 -8.02
CA SER A 345 -8.88 -14.59 -7.80
C SER A 345 -7.93 -13.52 -7.27
N GLY A 346 -7.08 -13.89 -6.31
CA GLY A 346 -6.19 -12.97 -5.60
C GLY A 346 -4.87 -13.65 -5.27
N SER A 347 -3.80 -12.88 -5.12
CA SER A 347 -2.48 -13.43 -4.78
C SER A 347 -2.24 -13.39 -3.27
N PHE A 348 -1.19 -14.08 -2.84
CA PHE A 348 -0.69 -14.10 -1.46
C PHE A 348 -0.63 -12.69 -0.82
N GLY A 349 -1.35 -12.52 0.30
CA GLY A 349 -1.45 -11.30 1.11
C GLY A 349 -2.62 -11.44 2.09
N SER A 350 -2.65 -10.74 3.24
CA SER A 350 -3.76 -10.88 4.21
C SER A 350 -5.10 -10.39 3.62
N ARG A 351 -6.20 -11.08 3.95
CA ARG A 351 -7.57 -10.65 3.58
C ARG A 351 -7.84 -9.23 4.09
N GLN A 352 -7.29 -8.88 5.25
CA GLN A 352 -7.42 -7.56 5.84
C GLN A 352 -6.62 -6.50 5.08
N GLU A 353 -5.44 -6.84 4.56
CA GLU A 353 -4.65 -5.93 3.73
C GLU A 353 -5.36 -5.62 2.40
N GLU A 354 -5.91 -6.65 1.75
CA GLU A 354 -6.72 -6.47 0.54
C GLU A 354 -8.00 -5.70 0.86
N ALA A 355 -8.73 -6.04 1.93
CA ALA A 355 -9.92 -5.33 2.36
C ALA A 355 -9.64 -3.88 2.78
N GLN A 356 -8.46 -3.56 3.33
CA GLN A 356 -8.06 -2.19 3.68
C GLN A 356 -7.65 -1.39 2.45
N ARG A 357 -6.93 -2.00 1.50
CA ARG A 357 -6.66 -1.38 0.19
C ARG A 357 -7.98 -1.12 -0.54
N LEU A 358 -8.88 -2.10 -0.52
CA LEU A 358 -10.25 -1.99 -1.01
C LEU A 358 -11.10 -1.02 -0.18
N GLY A 359 -10.80 -0.81 1.10
CA GLY A 359 -11.49 0.16 1.96
C GLY A 359 -11.31 1.61 1.53
N ARG A 360 -10.27 1.93 0.74
CA ARG A 360 -10.15 3.24 0.06
C ARG A 360 -11.10 3.39 -1.12
N ILE A 361 -11.48 2.27 -1.71
CA ILE A 361 -12.32 2.14 -2.89
C ILE A 361 -13.77 1.99 -2.44
N LEU A 362 -14.00 1.25 -1.36
CA LEU A 362 -15.30 0.92 -0.81
C LEU A 362 -15.87 2.10 -0.03
N ARG A 363 -16.94 2.69 -0.55
CA ARG A 363 -17.68 3.76 0.11
C ARG A 363 -19.08 3.30 0.50
N PRO A 364 -19.55 3.68 1.72
CA PRO A 364 -20.95 3.51 2.07
C PRO A 364 -21.84 4.17 1.02
N LYS A 365 -23.00 3.56 0.77
CA LYS A 365 -23.97 4.09 -0.19
C LYS A 365 -24.56 5.40 0.34
N SER A 366 -25.04 6.23 -0.58
CA SER A 366 -25.80 7.45 -0.26
C SER A 366 -27.07 7.18 0.56
N ASP A 367 -27.60 5.95 0.49
CA ASP A 367 -28.75 5.48 1.27
C ASP A 367 -28.39 4.91 2.66
N GLY A 368 -27.12 5.01 3.07
CA GLY A 368 -26.63 4.58 4.38
C GLY A 368 -26.26 3.09 4.49
N ARG A 369 -26.41 2.29 3.43
CA ARG A 369 -25.95 0.88 3.45
C ARG A 369 -24.41 0.80 3.41
N SER A 370 -23.84 -0.11 4.20
CA SER A 370 -22.40 -0.36 4.22
C SER A 370 -21.89 -0.90 2.87
N ALA A 371 -20.64 -0.60 2.57
CA ALA A 371 -19.95 -1.18 1.43
C ALA A 371 -19.68 -2.67 1.68
N ARG A 372 -19.70 -3.48 0.62
CA ARG A 372 -19.48 -4.94 0.71
C ARG A 372 -18.30 -5.39 -0.12
N PHE A 373 -17.52 -6.28 0.47
CA PHE A 373 -16.45 -7.00 -0.20
C PHE A 373 -16.75 -8.50 -0.24
N TYR A 374 -16.82 -9.08 -1.43
CA TYR A 374 -16.96 -10.51 -1.64
C TYR A 374 -15.62 -11.12 -2.06
N SER A 375 -15.17 -12.15 -1.35
CA SER A 375 -14.06 -13.00 -1.79
C SER A 375 -14.60 -14.40 -2.11
N VAL A 376 -14.51 -14.81 -3.38
CA VAL A 376 -15.01 -16.12 -3.83
C VAL A 376 -13.89 -17.15 -3.72
N VAL A 377 -14.11 -18.22 -2.96
CA VAL A 377 -13.07 -19.21 -2.60
C VAL A 377 -13.53 -20.62 -2.94
N ALA A 378 -12.70 -21.38 -3.65
CA ALA A 378 -12.95 -22.80 -3.93
C ALA A 378 -12.59 -23.69 -2.73
N ARG A 379 -13.56 -24.44 -2.21
CA ARG A 379 -13.38 -25.38 -1.08
C ARG A 379 -12.45 -26.54 -1.45
N ASP A 380 -11.75 -27.06 -0.45
CA ASP A 380 -10.87 -28.23 -0.57
C ASP A 380 -9.74 -28.05 -1.63
N THR A 381 -9.28 -26.81 -1.82
CA THR A 381 -8.21 -26.47 -2.77
C THR A 381 -7.18 -25.53 -2.14
N LEU A 382 -6.06 -25.31 -2.83
CA LEU A 382 -5.05 -24.30 -2.46
C LEU A 382 -5.67 -22.91 -2.28
N ASP A 383 -6.79 -22.60 -2.96
CA ASP A 383 -7.50 -21.33 -2.78
C ASP A 383 -8.09 -21.19 -1.36
N GLN A 384 -8.60 -22.28 -0.79
CA GLN A 384 -9.03 -22.34 0.60
C GLN A 384 -7.83 -22.23 1.55
N ASP A 385 -6.74 -22.94 1.28
CA ASP A 385 -5.54 -22.87 2.13
C ASP A 385 -4.98 -21.44 2.17
N PHE A 386 -4.97 -20.75 1.02
CA PHE A 386 -4.61 -19.34 0.96
C PHE A 386 -5.64 -18.45 1.66
N ALA A 387 -6.94 -18.76 1.61
CA ALA A 387 -7.96 -18.03 2.39
C ALA A 387 -7.83 -18.25 3.91
N GLN A 388 -7.40 -19.43 4.34
CA GLN A 388 -7.16 -19.74 5.75
C GLN A 388 -5.89 -19.10 6.28
N ASN A 389 -4.79 -19.14 5.53
CA ASN A 389 -3.55 -18.41 5.88
C ASN A 389 -3.81 -16.89 5.94
N ARG A 390 -4.69 -16.39 5.06
CA ARG A 390 -5.25 -15.03 5.07
C ARG A 390 -6.03 -14.68 6.34
N SER A 391 -6.59 -15.66 7.03
CA SER A 391 -7.38 -15.50 8.27
C SER A 391 -6.53 -15.72 9.53
N ASN A 392 -5.45 -16.51 9.46
CA ASN A 392 -4.59 -16.80 10.62
C ASN A 392 -3.52 -15.72 10.86
N HIS A 393 -3.10 -14.98 9.83
CA HIS A 393 -2.31 -13.74 10.02
C HIS A 393 -3.07 -12.66 10.82
N ASP A 394 -4.39 -12.84 11.02
CA ASP A 394 -5.25 -11.92 11.76
C ASP A 394 -5.40 -12.27 13.26
N VAL A 395 -4.85 -13.40 13.71
CA VAL A 395 -4.96 -13.89 15.11
C VAL A 395 -3.59 -13.95 15.79
N LEU A 396 -2.51 -14.05 15.02
CA LEU A 396 -1.15 -14.00 15.53
C LEU A 396 -0.51 -12.66 15.17
N HIS A 397 -0.94 -11.56 15.81
CA HIS A 397 -0.10 -10.40 16.11
C HIS A 397 -0.77 -9.45 17.11
#